data_AF-A0A1M4S7X6-F1
#
_entry.id   AF-A0A1M4S7X6-F1
#
_cell.length_a   1.000
_cell.length_b   1.000
_cell.length_c   1.000
_cell.angle_alpha   90.00
_cell.angle_beta   90.00
_cell.angle_gamma   90.00
#
_symmetry.space_group_name_H-M   'P 1'
#
loop_
_entity.id
_entity.type
_entity.pdbx_description
1 polymer ?
#
loop_
_entity_poly.entity_id
_entity_poly.type
_entity_poly.pdbx_seq_one_letter_code
_entity_poly.pdbx_strand_id
1 'polypeptide(L)'
;MSTTSPPLPSTTLHPGLGEHFLAWEQAIEAANHACNAASTHTAHQLYEQAQTLAHALLAGKPWLHPHCASACQQQMALDASLAAVVVTCHNRAHLYQQENHASHSAACCQQAHACVQRLLADPSLPEHLYPIVSRHLLRTLVQLPALPADTATRMGLH
;
A
#
# COMPACT_ATOMS: atom_id res chain seq x y z
N MET A 1 -26.45 -2.83 32.79
CA MET A 1 -25.58 -2.48 31.65
C MET A 1 -24.14 -2.59 32.10
N SER A 2 -23.34 -3.39 31.41
CA SER A 2 -21.88 -3.31 31.24
C SER A 2 -21.40 -4.63 30.65
N THR A 3 -21.44 -4.73 29.32
CA THR A 3 -20.76 -5.80 28.56
C THR A 3 -19.34 -5.32 28.29
N THR A 4 -18.41 -5.72 29.15
CA THR A 4 -16.98 -5.54 28.91
C THR A 4 -16.60 -6.37 27.69
N SER A 5 -16.26 -5.70 26.59
CA SER A 5 -15.71 -6.38 25.42
C SER A 5 -14.29 -6.87 25.76
N PRO A 6 -13.90 -8.09 25.37
CA PRO A 6 -12.53 -8.55 25.56
C PRO A 6 -11.57 -7.72 24.69
N PRO A 7 -10.33 -7.46 25.14
CA PRO A 7 -9.33 -6.81 24.32
C PRO A 7 -9.00 -7.68 23.10
N LEU A 8 -8.90 -7.04 21.94
CA LEU A 8 -8.42 -7.68 20.72
C LEU A 8 -7.00 -8.23 20.93
N PRO A 9 -6.67 -9.42 20.39
CA PRO A 9 -5.31 -9.95 20.48
C PRO A 9 -4.36 -8.97 19.80
N SER A 10 -3.44 -8.41 20.60
CA SER A 10 -2.30 -7.63 20.10
C SER A 10 -1.48 -8.54 19.21
N THR A 11 -1.72 -8.46 17.91
CA THR A 11 -1.01 -9.28 16.95
C THR A 11 0.25 -8.55 16.56
N THR A 12 1.22 -8.57 17.48
CA THR A 12 2.50 -7.90 17.31
C THR A 12 3.26 -8.61 16.19
N LEU A 13 3.51 -7.90 15.09
CA LEU A 13 4.42 -8.34 14.05
C LEU A 13 5.81 -8.54 14.66
N HIS A 14 6.55 -9.56 14.22
CA HIS A 14 7.86 -9.90 14.77
C HIS A 14 8.85 -8.72 14.63
N PRO A 15 9.75 -8.46 15.60
CA PRO A 15 10.63 -7.28 15.65
C PRO A 15 11.28 -6.87 14.31
N GLY A 16 11.90 -7.79 13.57
CA GLY A 16 12.52 -7.46 12.27
C GLY A 16 11.53 -7.00 11.19
N LEU A 17 10.33 -7.60 11.14
CA LEU A 17 9.26 -7.12 10.26
C LEU A 17 8.67 -5.81 10.81
N GLY A 18 8.54 -5.71 12.13
CA GLY A 18 8.05 -4.54 12.85
C GLY A 18 8.91 -3.29 12.68
N GLU A 19 10.24 -3.41 12.61
CA GLU A 19 11.15 -2.28 12.37
C GLU A 19 10.96 -1.69 10.97
N HIS A 20 10.82 -2.54 9.95
CA HIS A 20 10.54 -2.08 8.59
C HIS A 20 9.18 -1.40 8.48
N PHE A 21 8.16 -1.95 9.16
CA PHE A 21 6.84 -1.31 9.23
C PHE A 21 6.90 0.02 9.97
N LEU A 22 7.57 0.08 11.12
CA LEU A 22 7.73 1.31 11.90
C LEU A 22 8.44 2.41 11.09
N ALA A 23 9.48 2.05 10.34
CA ALA A 23 10.16 3.00 9.46
C ALA A 23 9.22 3.55 8.36
N TRP A 24 8.39 2.69 7.77
CA TRP A 24 7.38 3.12 6.81
C TRP A 24 6.31 4.01 7.47
N GLU A 25 5.79 3.63 8.64
CA GLU A 25 4.79 4.38 9.41
C GLU A 25 5.27 5.79 9.74
N GLN A 26 6.51 5.91 10.22
CA GLN A 26 7.12 7.21 10.51
C GLN A 26 7.27 8.07 9.25
N ALA A 27 7.68 7.47 8.13
CA ALA A 27 7.83 8.18 6.87
C ALA A 27 6.49 8.67 6.31
N ILE A 28 5.45 7.82 6.32
CA ILE A 28 4.12 8.20 5.81
C ILE A 28 3.45 9.23 6.71
N GLU A 29 3.61 9.14 8.04
CA GLU A 29 3.10 10.13 8.99
C GLU A 29 3.79 11.49 8.80
N ALA A 30 5.12 11.52 8.67
CA ALA A 30 5.86 12.75 8.37
C ALA A 30 5.42 13.36 7.03
N ALA A 31 5.22 12.55 6.00
CA ALA A 31 4.74 13.01 4.69
C ALA A 31 3.34 13.62 4.78
N ASN A 32 2.41 12.97 5.49
CA ASN A 32 1.07 13.48 5.72
C ASN A 32 1.09 14.81 6.49
N HIS A 33 1.95 14.94 7.51
CA HIS A 33 2.13 16.19 8.24
C HIS A 33 2.66 17.32 7.34
N ALA A 34 3.69 17.05 6.53
CA ALA A 34 4.23 18.02 5.58
C ALA A 34 3.18 18.45 4.53
N CYS A 35 2.36 17.51 4.06
CA CYS A 35 1.25 17.76 3.15
C CYS A 35 0.20 18.69 3.78
N ASN A 36 -0.23 18.38 5.02
CA ASN A 36 -1.20 19.19 5.76
C ASN A 36 -0.67 20.60 6.09
N ALA A 37 0.65 20.74 6.24
CA ALA A 37 1.33 22.02 6.44
C ALA A 37 1.59 22.79 5.12
N ALA A 38 1.10 22.29 3.98
CA ALA A 38 1.34 22.84 2.64
C ALA A 38 2.83 22.98 2.27
N SER A 39 3.70 22.16 2.88
CA SER A 39 5.12 22.07 2.54
C SER A 39 5.32 21.07 1.40
N THR A 40 4.84 21.43 0.20
CA THR A 40 4.69 20.53 -0.95
C THR A 40 5.98 19.79 -1.34
N HIS A 41 7.11 20.49 -1.42
CA HIS A 41 8.39 19.88 -1.77
C HIS A 41 8.82 18.81 -0.74
N THR A 42 8.71 19.15 0.54
CA THR A 42 9.00 18.24 1.65
C THR A 42 8.06 17.03 1.64
N ALA A 43 6.77 17.26 1.38
CA ALA A 43 5.77 16.21 1.29
C ALA A 43 6.11 15.21 0.17
N HIS A 44 6.50 15.69 -1.02
CA HIS A 44 6.94 14.82 -2.12
C HIS A 44 8.13 13.94 -1.73
N GLN A 45 9.18 14.53 -1.15
CA GLN A 45 10.37 13.79 -0.72
C GLN A 45 10.04 12.70 0.31
N LEU A 46 9.22 13.04 1.30
CA LEU A 46 8.82 12.10 2.35
C LEU A 46 7.90 11.00 1.82
N TYR A 47 7.00 11.32 0.89
CA TYR A 47 6.19 10.30 0.24
C TYR A 47 7.01 9.37 -0.68
N GLU A 48 8.06 9.87 -1.35
CA GLU A 48 8.99 9.03 -2.13
C GLU A 48 9.78 8.08 -1.23
N GLN A 49 10.20 8.56 -0.06
CA GLN A 49 10.82 7.71 0.97
C GLN A 49 9.84 6.64 1.47
N ALA A 50 8.61 7.03 1.86
CA ALA A 50 7.58 6.08 2.28
C ALA A 50 7.28 5.06 1.19
N GLN A 51 7.26 5.47 -0.08
CA GLN A 51 7.02 4.57 -1.20
C GLN A 51 8.14 3.53 -1.32
N THR A 52 9.39 3.96 -1.20
CA THR A 52 10.55 3.07 -1.24
C THR A 52 10.46 2.01 -0.14
N LEU A 53 10.10 2.42 1.08
CA LEU A 53 9.93 1.52 2.22
C LEU A 53 8.75 0.55 2.02
N ALA A 54 7.62 1.02 1.51
CA ALA A 54 6.45 0.19 1.23
C ALA A 54 6.75 -0.89 0.16
N HIS A 55 7.47 -0.54 -0.91
CA HIS A 55 7.89 -1.51 -1.91
C HIS A 55 8.92 -2.50 -1.35
N ALA A 56 9.84 -2.05 -0.49
CA ALA A 56 10.80 -2.93 0.17
C ALA A 56 10.11 -3.95 1.10
N LEU A 57 9.10 -3.52 1.86
CA LEU A 57 8.25 -4.41 2.68
C LEU A 57 7.64 -5.52 1.84
N LEU A 58 7.03 -5.17 0.71
CA LEU A 58 6.37 -6.16 -0.15
C LEU A 58 7.38 -7.06 -0.90
N ALA A 59 8.48 -6.48 -1.40
CA ALA A 59 9.55 -7.21 -2.09
C ALA A 59 10.25 -8.21 -1.17
N GLY A 60 10.28 -7.95 0.13
CA GLY A 60 10.76 -8.88 1.16
C GLY A 60 9.90 -10.12 1.34
N LYS A 61 8.77 -10.25 0.63
CA LYS A 61 7.83 -11.38 0.69
C LYS A 61 7.44 -11.68 2.13
N PRO A 62 6.72 -10.77 2.80
CA PRO A 62 6.46 -10.79 4.23
C PRO A 62 5.72 -12.07 4.70
N TRP A 63 4.98 -12.72 3.80
CA TRP A 63 4.33 -14.01 4.05
C TRP A 63 5.29 -15.21 4.11
N LEU A 64 6.53 -15.08 3.65
CA LEU A 64 7.59 -16.08 3.77
C LEU A 64 8.50 -15.85 4.99
N HIS A 65 8.24 -14.80 5.79
CA HIS A 65 9.09 -14.50 6.93
C HIS A 65 9.12 -15.68 7.90
N PRO A 66 10.29 -16.09 8.44
CA PRO A 66 10.41 -17.23 9.36
C PRO A 66 9.52 -17.18 10.62
N HIS A 67 8.97 -16.01 10.93
CA HIS A 67 8.11 -15.78 12.10
C HIS A 67 6.63 -15.69 11.74
N CYS A 68 6.30 -15.73 10.46
CA CYS A 68 4.94 -15.89 9.94
C CYS A 68 4.64 -17.39 9.75
N ALA A 69 4.65 -18.13 10.86
CA ALA A 69 4.50 -19.58 10.87
C ALA A 69 3.04 -20.02 10.70
N SER A 70 2.07 -19.16 11.02
CA SER A 70 0.64 -19.43 10.85
C SER A 70 0.04 -18.70 9.64
N ALA A 71 -1.00 -19.29 9.04
CA ALA A 71 -1.76 -18.66 7.96
C ALA A 71 -2.29 -17.27 8.36
N CYS A 72 -2.70 -17.09 9.62
CA CYS A 72 -3.13 -15.79 10.15
C CYS A 72 -2.00 -14.74 10.10
N GLN A 73 -0.80 -15.08 10.58
CA GLN A 73 0.34 -14.16 10.54
C GLN A 73 0.78 -13.85 9.12
N GLN A 74 0.72 -14.82 8.21
CA GLN A 74 1.01 -14.60 6.78
C GLN A 74 0.01 -13.64 6.14
N GLN A 75 -1.29 -13.83 6.40
CA GLN A 75 -2.34 -12.92 5.94
C GLN A 75 -2.12 -11.51 6.46
N MET A 76 -1.84 -11.35 7.76
CA MET A 76 -1.61 -10.03 8.36
C MET A 76 -0.38 -9.33 7.78
N ALA A 77 0.73 -10.05 7.64
CA ALA A 77 1.96 -9.50 7.11
C ALA A 77 1.80 -9.05 5.65
N LEU A 78 1.09 -9.84 4.83
CA LEU A 78 0.74 -9.48 3.46
C LEU A 78 -0.24 -8.29 3.41
N ASP A 79 -1.33 -8.34 4.18
CA ASP A 79 -2.37 -7.32 4.18
C ASP A 79 -1.80 -5.95 4.57
N ALA A 80 -0.95 -5.91 5.60
CA ALA A 80 -0.27 -4.69 6.04
C ALA A 80 0.70 -4.16 4.97
N SER A 81 1.47 -5.03 4.32
CA SER A 81 2.42 -4.61 3.27
C SER A 81 1.72 -4.09 2.02
N LEU A 82 0.61 -4.72 1.64
CA LEU A 82 -0.24 -4.24 0.55
C LEU A 82 -0.90 -2.90 0.89
N ALA A 83 -1.42 -2.76 2.11
CA ALA A 83 -1.97 -1.49 2.58
C ALA A 83 -0.91 -0.38 2.53
N ALA A 84 0.33 -0.67 2.94
CA ALA A 84 1.42 0.31 2.88
C ALA A 84 1.67 0.84 1.46
N VAL A 85 1.71 -0.05 0.46
CA VAL A 85 1.87 0.33 -0.95
C VAL A 85 0.67 1.16 -1.43
N VAL A 86 -0.55 0.67 -1.19
CA VAL A 86 -1.78 1.31 -1.69
C VAL A 86 -1.98 2.69 -1.07
N VAL A 87 -1.86 2.81 0.26
CA VAL A 87 -2.01 4.09 0.98
C VAL A 87 -0.97 5.10 0.51
N THR A 88 0.30 4.69 0.40
CA THR A 88 1.35 5.61 -0.02
C THR A 88 1.12 6.12 -1.44
N CYS A 89 0.74 5.24 -2.38
CA CYS A 89 0.46 5.65 -3.75
C CYS A 89 -0.76 6.57 -3.84
N HIS A 90 -1.84 6.29 -3.09
CA HIS A 90 -3.03 7.13 -3.08
C HIS A 90 -2.77 8.50 -2.46
N ASN A 91 -2.00 8.58 -1.38
CA ASN A 91 -1.66 9.86 -0.77
C ASN A 91 -0.78 10.72 -1.70
N ARG A 92 0.17 10.10 -2.42
CA ARG A 92 0.91 10.77 -3.50
C ARG A 92 0.00 11.23 -4.63
N ALA A 93 -0.93 10.37 -5.05
CA ALA A 93 -1.89 10.72 -6.09
C ALA A 93 -2.75 11.92 -5.69
N HIS A 94 -3.12 12.01 -4.41
CA HIS A 94 -3.85 13.14 -3.86
C HIS A 94 -3.02 14.42 -3.83
N LEU A 95 -1.76 14.37 -3.41
CA LEU A 95 -0.85 15.52 -3.47
C LEU A 95 -0.74 16.07 -4.91
N TYR A 96 -0.53 15.19 -5.89
CA TYR A 96 -0.50 15.61 -7.29
C TYR A 96 -1.83 16.19 -7.79
N GLN A 97 -2.97 15.73 -7.28
CA GLN A 97 -4.27 16.35 -7.61
C GLN A 97 -4.37 17.77 -7.07
N GLN A 98 -3.93 18.00 -5.83
CA GLN A 98 -3.91 19.35 -5.24
C GLN A 98 -3.02 20.32 -6.04
N GLU A 99 -1.96 19.80 -6.67
CA GLU A 99 -1.08 20.56 -7.57
C GLU A 99 -1.59 20.66 -9.01
N ASN A 100 -2.75 20.08 -9.33
CA ASN A 100 -3.30 19.99 -10.70
C ASN A 100 -2.44 19.15 -11.68
N HIS A 101 -1.63 18.23 -11.17
CA HIS A 101 -0.79 17.31 -11.94
C HIS A 101 -1.51 15.97 -12.19
N ALA A 102 -2.60 16.01 -12.95
CA ALA A 102 -3.50 14.86 -13.16
C ALA A 102 -2.80 13.61 -13.72
N SER A 103 -1.83 13.78 -14.63
CA SER A 103 -1.06 12.67 -15.20
C SER A 103 -0.22 11.93 -14.15
N HIS A 104 0.43 12.66 -13.25
CA HIS A 104 1.22 12.09 -12.17
C HIS A 104 0.32 11.41 -11.13
N SER A 105 -0.84 11.99 -10.84
CA SER A 105 -1.86 11.36 -9.99
C SER A 105 -2.31 10.00 -10.54
N ALA A 106 -2.66 9.95 -11.83
CA ALA A 106 -3.06 8.71 -12.50
C ALA A 106 -1.92 7.67 -12.49
N ALA A 107 -0.68 8.10 -12.72
CA ALA A 107 0.49 7.23 -12.67
C ALA A 107 0.67 6.58 -11.28
N CYS A 108 0.44 7.32 -10.20
CA CYS A 108 0.48 6.77 -8.84
C CYS A 108 -0.58 5.69 -8.61
N CYS A 109 -1.84 5.92 -9.02
CA CYS A 109 -2.90 4.91 -8.90
C CYS A 109 -2.62 3.67 -9.75
N GLN A 110 -2.12 3.86 -10.97
CA GLN A 110 -1.69 2.75 -11.85
C GLN A 110 -0.53 1.95 -11.25
N GLN A 111 0.43 2.63 -10.62
CA GLN A 111 1.55 1.97 -9.95
C GLN A 111 1.06 1.09 -8.79
N ALA A 112 0.11 1.55 -7.99
CA ALA A 112 -0.51 0.75 -6.94
C ALA A 112 -1.17 -0.51 -7.55
N HIS A 113 -2.02 -0.32 -8.56
CA HIS A 113 -2.72 -1.41 -9.24
C HIS A 113 -1.76 -2.46 -9.79
N ALA A 114 -0.78 -2.03 -10.58
CA ALA A 114 0.23 -2.92 -11.17
C ALA A 114 1.09 -3.63 -10.12
N CYS A 115 1.34 -2.99 -8.96
CA CYS A 115 2.05 -3.63 -7.86
C CYS A 115 1.23 -4.78 -7.26
N VAL A 116 -0.05 -4.54 -6.94
CA VAL A 116 -0.92 -5.58 -6.38
C VAL A 116 -1.16 -6.69 -7.39
N GLN A 117 -1.41 -6.36 -8.67
CA GLN A 117 -1.67 -7.33 -9.72
C GLN A 117 -0.49 -8.29 -9.94
N ARG A 118 0.76 -7.79 -9.87
CA ARG A 118 1.96 -8.63 -10.04
C ARG A 118 2.07 -9.75 -9.02
N LEU A 119 1.50 -9.59 -7.82
CA LEU A 119 1.53 -10.65 -6.80
C LEU A 119 0.76 -11.89 -7.21
N LEU A 120 -0.29 -11.76 -8.04
CA LEU A 120 -1.03 -12.91 -8.56
C LEU A 120 -0.18 -13.79 -9.49
N ALA A 121 0.93 -13.26 -9.99
CA ALA A 121 1.91 -13.99 -10.79
C ALA A 121 3.12 -14.46 -9.96
N ASP A 122 3.20 -14.16 -8.66
CA ASP A 122 4.32 -14.60 -7.83
C ASP A 122 4.11 -16.09 -7.44
N PRO A 123 4.97 -17.01 -7.90
CA PRO A 123 4.80 -18.44 -7.64
C PRO A 123 4.99 -18.83 -6.16
N SER A 124 5.57 -17.94 -5.36
CA SER A 124 5.77 -18.16 -3.93
C SER A 124 4.61 -17.69 -3.06
N LEU A 125 3.56 -17.12 -3.66
CA LEU A 125 2.37 -16.67 -2.94
C LEU A 125 1.43 -17.86 -2.71
N PRO A 126 1.18 -18.27 -1.45
CA PRO A 126 0.21 -19.32 -1.16
C PRO A 126 -1.21 -18.97 -1.60
N GLU A 127 -1.96 -19.95 -2.12
CA GLU A 127 -3.33 -19.74 -2.61
C GLU A 127 -4.28 -19.15 -1.56
N HIS A 128 -4.10 -19.52 -0.29
CA HIS A 128 -4.92 -19.00 0.80
C HIS A 128 -4.76 -17.49 1.04
N LEU A 129 -3.77 -16.84 0.42
CA LEU A 129 -3.54 -15.41 0.46
C LEU A 129 -4.16 -14.65 -0.73
N TYR A 130 -4.59 -15.34 -1.79
CA TYR A 130 -5.21 -14.71 -2.95
C TYR A 130 -6.41 -13.81 -2.61
N PRO A 131 -7.30 -14.16 -1.66
CA PRO A 131 -8.40 -13.28 -1.28
C PRO A 131 -7.94 -11.90 -0.77
N ILE A 132 -6.79 -11.83 -0.09
CA ILE A 132 -6.20 -10.58 0.41
C ILE A 132 -5.74 -9.72 -0.77
N VAL A 133 -5.02 -10.31 -1.71
CA VAL A 133 -4.55 -9.64 -2.93
C VAL A 133 -5.72 -9.12 -3.76
N SER A 134 -6.72 -9.96 -4.01
CA SER A 134 -7.92 -9.59 -4.78
C SER A 134 -8.68 -8.42 -4.16
N ARG A 135 -8.82 -8.40 -2.82
CA ARG A 135 -9.45 -7.28 -2.11
C ARG A 135 -8.70 -5.97 -2.32
N HIS A 136 -7.37 -5.98 -2.24
CA HIS A 136 -6.56 -4.80 -2.51
C HIS A 136 -6.60 -4.38 -3.98
N LEU A 137 -6.62 -5.33 -4.91
CA LEU A 137 -6.73 -5.05 -6.33
C LEU A 137 -8.03 -4.28 -6.63
N LEU A 138 -9.16 -4.74 -6.07
CA LEU A 138 -10.43 -4.02 -6.20
C LEU A 138 -10.37 -2.60 -5.62
N ARG A 139 -9.70 -2.40 -4.47
CA ARG A 139 -9.54 -1.06 -3.87
C ARG A 139 -8.75 -0.11 -4.77
N THR A 140 -7.76 -0.59 -5.50
CA THR A 140 -7.00 0.25 -6.45
C THR A 140 -7.85 0.71 -7.64
N LEU A 141 -8.88 -0.06 -8.03
CA LEU A 141 -9.77 0.31 -9.13
C LEU A 141 -10.74 1.44 -8.76
N VAL A 142 -11.21 1.48 -7.52
CA VAL A 142 -12.12 2.52 -7.03
C VAL A 142 -11.45 3.91 -7.02
N GLN A 143 -10.13 3.96 -6.98
CA GLN A 143 -9.35 5.20 -6.87
C GLN A 143 -8.64 5.61 -8.16
N LEU A 144 -8.87 4.91 -9.27
CA LEU A 144 -8.38 5.36 -10.56
C LEU A 144 -9.20 6.60 -10.99
N PRO A 145 -8.56 7.77 -11.20
CA PRO A 145 -9.24 8.86 -11.88
C PRO A 145 -9.67 8.37 -13.26
N ALA A 146 -10.85 8.81 -13.73
CA ALA A 146 -11.33 8.48 -15.07
C ALA A 146 -10.23 8.83 -16.08
N LEU A 147 -9.59 7.82 -16.66
CA LEU A 147 -8.55 8.04 -17.66
C LEU A 147 -9.21 8.72 -18.86
N PRO A 148 -8.63 9.81 -19.42
CA PRO A 148 -9.07 10.31 -20.70
C PRO A 148 -8.96 9.17 -21.72
N ALA A 149 -9.99 9.02 -22.57
CA ALA A 149 -10.23 7.86 -23.44
C ALA A 149 -9.03 7.46 -24.32
N ASP A 150 -8.16 8.43 -24.64
CA ASP A 150 -6.93 8.20 -25.41
C ASP A 150 -5.88 7.36 -24.68
N THR A 151 -5.93 7.31 -23.35
CA THR A 151 -4.99 6.52 -22.53
C THR A 151 -5.45 5.06 -22.40
N ALA A 152 -6.77 4.82 -22.31
CA ALA A 152 -7.34 3.46 -22.25
C ALA A 152 -7.02 2.68 -23.53
N THR A 153 -7.08 3.35 -24.68
CA THR A 153 -6.75 2.80 -26.00
C THR A 153 -5.27 2.42 -26.12
N ARG A 154 -4.36 3.18 -25.50
CA ARG A 154 -2.92 2.87 -25.47
C ARG A 154 -2.55 1.75 -24.50
N MET A 155 -3.42 1.43 -23.54
CA MET A 155 -3.17 0.46 -22.47
C MET A 155 -3.94 -0.86 -22.62
N GLY A 156 -4.67 -1.05 -23.72
CA GLY A 156 -5.34 -2.32 -24.03
C GLY A 156 -6.46 -2.71 -23.05
N LEU A 157 -7.05 -1.72 -22.37
CA LEU A 157 -8.24 -1.92 -21.53
C LEU A 157 -9.47 -1.57 -22.38
N HIS A 158 -10.16 -2.59 -22.87
CA HIS A 158 -11.47 -2.49 -23.53
C HIS A 158 -12.60 -2.60 -22.50
#